data_AF-A0A1A3GS51-F1
#
_entry.id   AF-A0A1A3GS51-F1
#
_cell.length_a   1.000
_cell.length_b   1.000
_cell.length_c   1.000
_cell.angle_alpha   90.00
_cell.angle_beta   90.00
_cell.angle_gamma   90.00
#
_symmetry.space_group_name_H-M   'P 1'
#
loop_
_entity.id
_entity.type
_entity.pdbx_description
1 polymer ?
#
loop_
_entity_poly.entity_id
_entity_poly.type
_entity_poly.pdbx_seq_one_letter_code
_entity_poly.pdbx_strand_id
1 'polypeptide(L)'
;MGVTTNKVLCDSEIAPDGSVVVIEDVGANGISGVYVHPDVHGDGGLVRALWVHTMNVHECDLAGRMVRVRVYSGTDTRGLGVPAFDGHLDIATGVLALGDRHNHTRQLLFGTPKVVRVTVFLGNEIETVQFAGSESCYPLSGPSEINVLLHGESDFVHVLGYPMPRWGGLRRLRRRGRNRLPRTQVNVQQPTAARRAPEEREPALPGVAP
;
A
#
# COMPACT_ATOMS: atom_id res chain seq x y z
N MET A 1 -0.46 24.92 -30.93
CA MET A 1 -0.26 23.61 -30.28
C MET A 1 -1.17 23.58 -29.06
N GLY A 2 -2.33 22.91 -29.15
CA GLY A 2 -3.26 22.85 -28.01
C GLY A 2 -2.64 22.08 -26.85
N VAL A 3 -2.85 22.56 -25.63
CA VAL A 3 -2.54 21.78 -24.42
C VAL A 3 -3.58 20.66 -24.35
N THR A 4 -3.23 19.46 -24.81
CA THR A 4 -4.06 18.28 -24.61
C THR A 4 -3.95 17.86 -23.14
N THR A 5 -4.90 18.30 -22.33
CA THR A 5 -5.04 17.89 -20.93
C THR A 5 -5.49 16.43 -20.88
N ASN A 6 -4.88 15.62 -20.00
CA ASN A 6 -5.32 14.25 -19.78
C ASN A 6 -6.76 14.21 -19.24
N LYS A 7 -7.52 13.21 -19.68
CA LYS A 7 -8.82 12.85 -19.11
C LYS A 7 -8.60 11.98 -17.87
N VAL A 8 -9.17 12.36 -16.73
CA VAL A 8 -9.21 11.51 -15.54
C VAL A 8 -10.26 10.42 -15.74
N LEU A 9 -9.84 9.16 -15.64
CA LEU A 9 -10.71 7.99 -15.73
C LEU A 9 -11.14 7.49 -14.35
N CYS A 10 -10.26 7.57 -13.35
CA CYS A 10 -10.51 7.18 -11.98
C CYS A 10 -9.63 7.99 -11.04
N ASP A 11 -10.16 8.37 -9.87
CA ASP A 11 -9.42 8.95 -8.75
C ASP A 11 -9.99 8.36 -7.47
N SER A 12 -9.22 7.52 -6.79
CA SER A 12 -9.72 6.73 -5.67
C SER A 12 -8.65 6.43 -4.64
N GLU A 13 -9.13 6.20 -3.42
CA GLU A 13 -8.34 5.73 -2.29
C GLU A 13 -8.39 4.20 -2.23
N ILE A 14 -7.22 3.56 -2.37
CA ILE A 14 -7.07 2.11 -2.40
C ILE A 14 -6.28 1.67 -1.17
N ALA A 15 -6.82 0.72 -0.41
CA ALA A 15 -6.03 0.07 0.62
C ALA A 15 -4.97 -0.85 -0.03
N PRO A 16 -3.70 -0.74 0.37
CA PRO A 16 -2.67 -1.67 -0.08
C PRO A 16 -2.91 -3.05 0.53
N ASP A 17 -2.54 -4.10 -0.20
CA ASP A 17 -2.40 -5.45 0.35
C ASP A 17 -0.91 -5.71 0.62
N GLY A 18 -0.55 -5.97 1.87
CA GLY A 18 0.83 -5.83 2.33
C GLY A 18 1.33 -4.40 2.11
N SER A 19 2.26 -4.23 1.17
CA SER A 19 2.81 -2.92 0.72
C SER A 19 2.53 -2.65 -0.76
N VAL A 20 1.54 -3.34 -1.35
CA VAL A 20 1.33 -3.30 -2.80
C VAL A 20 -0.07 -2.83 -3.14
N VAL A 21 -0.16 -1.99 -4.18
CA VAL A 21 -1.38 -1.75 -4.94
C VAL A 21 -1.28 -2.47 -6.29
N VAL A 22 -2.25 -3.32 -6.58
CA VAL A 22 -2.33 -4.08 -7.84
C VAL A 22 -3.05 -3.26 -8.90
N ILE A 23 -2.51 -3.21 -10.12
CA ILE A 23 -3.20 -2.69 -11.31
C ILE A 23 -3.16 -3.80 -12.36
N GLU A 24 -4.30 -4.39 -12.70
CA GLU A 24 -4.33 -5.58 -13.55
C GLU A 24 -5.56 -5.67 -14.44
N ASP A 25 -5.45 -6.48 -15.49
CA ASP A 25 -6.63 -7.09 -16.11
C ASP A 25 -7.30 -8.03 -15.12
N VAL A 26 -8.63 -7.96 -14.95
CA VAL A 26 -9.34 -8.84 -13.99
C VAL A 26 -9.12 -10.33 -14.27
N GLY A 27 -8.90 -10.71 -15.53
CA GLY A 27 -8.60 -12.09 -15.93
C GLY A 27 -7.16 -12.54 -15.64
N ALA A 28 -6.25 -11.63 -15.27
CA ALA A 28 -4.87 -11.97 -14.93
C ALA A 28 -4.78 -12.79 -13.64
N ASN A 29 -5.67 -12.56 -12.67
CA ASN A 29 -5.67 -13.24 -11.36
C ASN A 29 -4.30 -13.21 -10.66
N GLY A 30 -3.54 -12.12 -10.79
CA GLY A 30 -2.18 -12.03 -10.27
C GLY A 30 -1.14 -12.91 -10.99
N ILE A 31 -1.42 -13.39 -12.20
CA ILE A 31 -0.47 -14.13 -13.04
C ILE A 31 0.11 -13.18 -14.09
N SER A 32 1.42 -13.29 -14.39
CA SER A 32 2.12 -12.46 -15.39
C SER A 32 2.13 -10.96 -15.02
N GLY A 33 2.60 -10.69 -13.80
CA GLY A 33 2.78 -9.34 -13.28
C GLY A 33 4.25 -8.92 -13.17
N VAL A 34 4.49 -7.61 -13.13
CA VAL A 34 5.79 -7.01 -12.82
C VAL A 34 5.69 -6.20 -11.53
N TYR A 35 6.72 -6.34 -10.70
CA TYR A 35 6.88 -5.51 -9.50
C TYR A 35 7.40 -4.13 -9.88
N VAL A 36 6.64 -3.09 -9.54
CA VAL A 36 6.96 -1.69 -9.86
C VAL A 36 7.51 -1.02 -8.61
N HIS A 37 8.79 -0.67 -8.66
CA HIS A 37 9.52 0.01 -7.61
C HIS A 37 10.53 0.96 -8.24
N PRO A 38 10.80 2.17 -7.69
CA PRO A 38 11.76 3.12 -8.25
C PRO A 38 13.14 2.51 -8.57
N ASP A 39 13.61 1.61 -7.72
CA ASP A 39 14.92 0.96 -7.86
C ASP A 39 14.92 -0.28 -8.76
N VAL A 40 13.73 -0.76 -9.17
CA VAL A 40 13.58 -1.96 -10.00
C VAL A 40 13.23 -1.55 -11.41
N HIS A 41 14.18 -1.71 -12.32
CA HIS A 41 13.96 -1.42 -13.72
C HIS A 41 13.25 -2.60 -14.36
N GLY A 42 11.97 -2.41 -14.72
CA GLY A 42 11.25 -3.35 -15.57
C GLY A 42 11.78 -3.33 -17.01
N ASP A 43 11.61 -4.41 -17.74
CA ASP A 43 11.98 -4.50 -19.16
C ASP A 43 11.00 -3.75 -20.10
N GLY A 44 9.95 -3.13 -19.54
CA GLY A 44 8.90 -2.42 -20.29
C GLY A 44 8.07 -3.34 -21.19
N GLY A 45 8.10 -4.66 -20.93
CA GLY A 45 7.42 -5.67 -21.72
C GLY A 45 5.90 -5.61 -21.66
N LEU A 46 5.27 -6.58 -22.33
CA LEU A 46 3.83 -6.82 -22.26
C LEU A 46 3.52 -7.59 -20.98
N VAL A 47 2.76 -6.97 -20.09
CA VAL A 47 2.34 -7.55 -18.81
C VAL A 47 0.82 -7.54 -18.68
N ARG A 48 0.27 -8.33 -17.76
CA ARG A 48 -1.17 -8.32 -17.44
C ARG A 48 -1.48 -7.78 -16.05
N ALA A 49 -0.46 -7.62 -15.22
CA ALA A 49 -0.56 -7.04 -13.89
C ALA A 49 0.67 -6.19 -13.54
N LEU A 50 0.46 -5.19 -12.69
CA LEU A 50 1.50 -4.34 -12.11
C LEU A 50 1.31 -4.36 -10.60
N TRP A 51 2.37 -4.71 -9.87
CA TRP A 51 2.40 -4.72 -8.41
C TRP A 51 3.20 -3.51 -7.93
N VAL A 52 2.51 -2.41 -7.67
CA VAL A 52 3.13 -1.14 -7.34
C VAL A 52 3.45 -1.08 -5.85
N HIS A 53 4.72 -0.90 -5.52
CA HIS A 53 5.18 -0.71 -4.14
C HIS A 53 4.68 0.61 -3.56
N THR A 54 4.19 0.56 -2.33
CA THR A 54 3.52 1.65 -1.62
C THR A 54 3.76 1.54 -0.11
N MET A 55 3.25 2.52 0.63
CA MET A 55 3.05 2.33 2.07
C MET A 55 2.14 1.11 2.36
N ASN A 56 2.32 0.48 3.51
CA ASN A 56 1.49 -0.66 3.93
C ASN A 56 0.19 -0.24 4.64
N VAL A 57 -0.69 -1.20 4.94
CA VAL A 57 -2.00 -0.93 5.57
C VAL A 57 -1.87 -0.33 6.98
N HIS A 58 -0.84 -0.69 7.74
CA HIS A 58 -0.60 -0.10 9.07
C HIS A 58 -0.11 1.34 8.97
N GLU A 59 0.70 1.62 7.95
CA GLU A 59 1.14 2.97 7.60
C GLU A 59 -0.02 3.85 7.13
N CYS A 60 -0.99 3.28 6.40
CA CYS A 60 -2.24 3.97 6.08
C CYS A 60 -2.99 4.40 7.35
N ASP A 61 -3.03 3.54 8.38
CA ASP A 61 -3.64 3.87 9.67
C ASP A 61 -2.89 5.00 10.40
N LEU A 62 -1.55 4.97 10.36
CA LEU A 62 -0.67 5.98 10.95
C LEU A 62 -0.83 7.34 10.26
N ALA A 63 -0.71 7.37 8.93
CA ALA A 63 -0.89 8.57 8.12
C ALA A 63 -2.35 9.06 8.08
N GLY A 64 -3.30 8.16 8.39
CA GLY A 64 -4.73 8.44 8.40
C GLY A 64 -5.36 8.59 7.02
N ARG A 65 -4.74 7.98 5.99
CA ARG A 65 -5.20 7.98 4.60
C ARG A 65 -4.76 6.69 3.89
N MET A 66 -5.45 6.34 2.82
CA MET A 66 -5.08 5.22 1.94
C MET A 66 -4.16 5.70 0.80
N VAL A 67 -3.72 4.78 -0.05
CA VAL A 67 -2.95 5.13 -1.24
C VAL A 67 -3.90 5.75 -2.26
N ARG A 68 -3.59 6.95 -2.73
CA ARG A 68 -4.36 7.61 -3.78
C ARG A 68 -3.90 7.12 -5.14
N VAL A 69 -4.81 6.53 -5.91
CA VAL A 69 -4.57 6.04 -7.26
C VAL A 69 -5.40 6.85 -8.24
N ARG A 70 -4.72 7.48 -9.21
CA ARG A 70 -5.35 8.23 -10.29
C ARG A 70 -5.01 7.59 -11.63
N VAL A 71 -6.02 7.29 -12.42
CA VAL A 71 -5.87 6.75 -13.77
C VAL A 71 -6.28 7.80 -14.78
N TYR A 72 -5.41 8.03 -15.76
CA TYR A 72 -5.53 9.03 -16.80
C TYR A 72 -5.56 8.38 -18.17
N SER A 73 -6.22 9.04 -19.12
CA SER A 73 -6.07 8.79 -20.55
C SER A 73 -5.55 10.06 -21.22
N GLY A 74 -4.51 9.93 -22.03
CA GLY A 74 -3.91 11.06 -22.72
C GLY A 74 -2.43 10.85 -23.02
N THR A 75 -1.67 11.93 -23.07
CA THR A 75 -0.23 11.93 -23.41
C THR A 75 0.59 12.88 -22.54
N ASP A 76 -0.04 13.74 -21.73
CA ASP A 76 0.67 14.70 -20.89
C ASP A 76 1.24 14.01 -19.65
N THR A 77 2.56 14.06 -19.47
CA THR A 77 3.22 13.45 -18.31
C THR A 77 3.54 14.47 -17.21
N ARG A 78 3.31 15.76 -17.46
CA ARG A 78 3.72 16.84 -16.56
C ARG A 78 2.92 16.77 -15.26
N GLY A 79 3.64 16.81 -14.13
CA GLY A 79 3.04 16.83 -12.79
C GLY A 79 2.49 15.48 -12.32
N LEU A 80 2.75 14.37 -13.02
CA LEU A 80 2.30 13.03 -12.59
C LEU A 80 3.24 12.37 -11.58
N GLY A 81 4.43 12.92 -11.32
CA GLY A 81 5.43 12.37 -10.40
C GLY A 81 6.65 11.79 -11.11
N VAL A 82 7.37 10.90 -10.44
CA VAL A 82 8.56 10.20 -10.97
C VAL A 82 8.12 8.92 -11.71
N PRO A 83 8.50 8.72 -12.98
CA PRO A 83 8.17 7.49 -13.69
C PRO A 83 8.86 6.29 -13.04
N ALA A 84 8.08 5.25 -12.72
CA ALA A 84 8.56 4.00 -12.13
C ALA A 84 8.36 2.79 -13.04
N PHE A 85 7.51 2.90 -14.06
CA PHE A 85 7.31 1.88 -15.08
C PHE A 85 6.84 2.52 -16.37
N ASP A 86 7.35 2.04 -17.51
CA ASP A 86 6.87 2.40 -18.85
C ASP A 86 6.88 1.13 -19.72
N GLY A 87 5.71 0.72 -20.19
CA GLY A 87 5.55 -0.56 -20.89
C GLY A 87 4.15 -0.77 -21.44
N HIS A 88 3.73 -2.02 -21.61
CA HIS A 88 2.40 -2.35 -22.16
C HIS A 88 1.60 -3.21 -21.20
N LEU A 89 0.35 -2.85 -20.99
CA LEU A 89 -0.62 -3.62 -20.21
C LEU A 89 -1.64 -4.26 -21.15
N ASP A 90 -1.72 -5.58 -21.14
CA ASP A 90 -2.74 -6.36 -21.86
C ASP A 90 -4.00 -6.50 -21.01
N ILE A 91 -5.02 -5.72 -21.36
CA ILE A 91 -6.35 -5.72 -20.72
C ILE A 91 -7.29 -6.58 -21.56
N ALA A 92 -6.97 -7.87 -21.67
CA ALA A 92 -7.65 -8.83 -22.53
C ALA A 92 -9.14 -9.03 -22.20
N THR A 93 -9.57 -8.77 -20.96
CA THR A 93 -10.99 -8.87 -20.56
C THR A 93 -11.77 -7.60 -20.82
N GLY A 94 -11.09 -6.48 -21.10
CA GLY A 94 -11.72 -5.16 -21.12
C GLY A 94 -12.10 -4.64 -19.72
N VAL A 95 -11.60 -5.26 -18.65
CA VAL A 95 -11.84 -4.82 -17.27
C VAL A 95 -10.51 -4.58 -16.56
N LEU A 96 -10.19 -3.32 -16.33
CA LEU A 96 -9.02 -2.88 -15.57
C LEU A 96 -9.41 -2.77 -14.08
N ALA A 97 -8.69 -3.49 -13.23
CA ALA A 97 -8.85 -3.44 -11.78
C ALA A 97 -7.73 -2.64 -11.11
N LEU A 98 -8.10 -1.87 -10.08
CA LEU A 98 -7.20 -1.16 -9.18
C LEU A 98 -7.42 -1.68 -7.75
N GLY A 99 -6.37 -2.19 -7.12
CA GLY A 99 -6.40 -2.84 -5.80
C GLY A 99 -6.59 -4.35 -5.87
N ASP A 100 -6.21 -5.01 -4.77
CA ASP A 100 -6.33 -6.47 -4.63
C ASP A 100 -7.79 -6.95 -4.71
N ARG A 101 -8.00 -8.16 -5.23
CA ARG A 101 -9.32 -8.77 -5.46
C ARG A 101 -10.13 -9.01 -4.18
N HIS A 102 -9.46 -9.18 -3.05
CA HIS A 102 -10.09 -9.36 -1.74
C HIS A 102 -10.34 -8.03 -1.02
N ASN A 103 -9.87 -6.92 -1.59
CA ASN A 103 -10.03 -5.61 -0.99
C ASN A 103 -11.36 -4.94 -1.40
N HIS A 104 -12.08 -4.44 -0.40
CA HIS A 104 -13.34 -3.72 -0.60
C HIS A 104 -13.15 -2.36 -1.27
N THR A 105 -11.94 -1.79 -1.24
CA THR A 105 -11.62 -0.53 -1.93
C THR A 105 -11.32 -0.73 -3.41
N ARG A 106 -11.36 -1.97 -3.92
CA ARG A 106 -11.04 -2.29 -5.32
C ARG A 106 -11.94 -1.52 -6.27
N GLN A 107 -11.34 -0.91 -7.28
CA GLN A 107 -12.06 -0.18 -8.33
C GLN A 107 -11.95 -0.93 -9.66
N LEU A 108 -13.01 -0.86 -10.45
CA LEU A 108 -13.09 -1.50 -11.76
C LEU A 108 -13.41 -0.45 -12.82
N LEU A 109 -12.64 -0.45 -13.90
CA LEU A 109 -12.88 0.35 -15.10
C LEU A 109 -13.19 -0.60 -16.26
N PHE A 110 -14.31 -0.36 -16.93
CA PHE A 110 -14.82 -1.21 -18.01
C PHE A 110 -14.64 -0.52 -19.36
N GLY A 111 -14.16 -1.24 -20.35
CA GLY A 111 -13.91 -0.73 -21.69
C GLY A 111 -13.70 -1.87 -22.68
N THR A 112 -13.18 -1.55 -23.86
CA THR A 112 -12.89 -2.54 -24.90
C THR A 112 -11.58 -3.27 -24.57
N PRO A 113 -11.54 -4.61 -24.72
CA PRO A 113 -10.30 -5.37 -24.64
C PRO A 113 -9.20 -4.81 -25.53
N LYS A 114 -8.02 -4.55 -24.96
CA LYS A 114 -6.88 -4.00 -25.71
C LYS A 114 -5.56 -4.13 -24.96
N VAL A 115 -4.48 -4.12 -25.73
CA VAL A 115 -3.14 -3.82 -25.23
C VAL A 115 -2.96 -2.30 -25.26
N VAL A 116 -2.58 -1.71 -24.12
CA VAL A 116 -2.39 -0.27 -23.98
C VAL A 116 -0.98 0.02 -23.47
N ARG A 117 -0.30 1.00 -24.08
CA ARG A 117 0.94 1.52 -23.49
C ARG A 117 0.58 2.24 -22.20
N VAL A 118 1.28 1.93 -21.11
CA VAL A 118 1.04 2.49 -19.79
C VAL A 118 2.34 3.01 -19.19
N THR A 119 2.25 4.16 -18.53
CA THR A 119 3.32 4.66 -17.67
C THR A 119 2.78 4.83 -16.25
N VAL A 120 3.50 4.29 -15.26
CA VAL A 120 3.19 4.46 -13.84
C VAL A 120 4.15 5.49 -13.26
N PHE A 121 3.60 6.46 -12.57
CA PHE A 121 4.32 7.50 -11.85
C PHE A 121 4.02 7.41 -10.36
N LEU A 122 5.05 7.62 -9.54
CA LEU A 122 4.96 7.61 -8.09
C LEU A 122 5.17 9.02 -7.54
N GLY A 123 4.53 9.32 -6.41
CA GLY A 123 4.80 10.54 -5.66
C GLY A 123 6.28 10.66 -5.31
N ASN A 124 6.83 11.88 -5.43
CA ASN A 124 8.28 12.13 -5.32
C ASN A 124 8.81 12.06 -3.88
N GLU A 125 7.94 12.03 -2.88
CA GLU A 125 8.33 12.13 -1.49
C GLU A 125 7.79 10.95 -0.68
N ILE A 126 8.70 10.29 0.04
CA ILE A 126 8.34 9.36 1.10
C ILE A 126 8.05 10.21 2.34
N GLU A 127 6.78 10.25 2.72
CA GLU A 127 6.35 11.03 3.87
C GLU A 127 6.84 10.44 5.20
N THR A 128 6.90 11.30 6.22
CA THR A 128 7.25 10.91 7.58
C THR A 128 6.12 11.27 8.53
N VAL A 129 5.71 10.32 9.38
CA VAL A 129 4.67 10.53 10.39
C VAL A 129 5.31 10.96 11.71
N GLN A 130 4.91 12.13 12.21
CA GLN A 130 5.27 12.61 13.55
C GLN A 130 4.29 12.07 14.60
N PHE A 131 4.79 11.42 15.64
CA PHE A 131 3.94 11.00 16.75
C PHE A 131 3.69 12.17 17.71
N ALA A 132 2.41 12.44 17.99
CA ALA A 132 2.00 13.54 18.85
C ALA A 132 2.67 13.48 20.23
N GLY A 133 3.32 14.57 20.63
CA GLY A 133 3.99 14.68 21.93
C GLY A 133 5.36 13.98 22.02
N SER A 134 5.95 13.62 20.89
CA SER A 134 7.32 13.09 20.81
C SER A 134 8.09 13.75 19.67
N GLU A 135 9.43 13.73 19.75
CA GLU A 135 10.30 14.07 18.62
C GLU A 135 10.51 12.87 17.67
N SER A 136 9.92 11.71 17.98
CA SER A 136 10.07 10.50 17.17
C SER A 136 9.28 10.61 15.87
N CYS A 137 9.98 10.26 14.79
CA CYS A 137 9.49 10.23 13.42
C CYS A 137 9.49 8.81 12.89
N TYR A 138 8.49 8.45 12.09
CA TYR A 138 8.45 7.20 11.36
C TYR A 138 8.38 7.46 9.85
N PRO A 139 9.42 7.14 9.07
CA PRO A 139 9.35 7.24 7.61
C PRO A 139 8.44 6.14 7.07
N LEU A 140 7.54 6.49 6.15
CA LEU A 140 6.71 5.50 5.48
C LEU A 140 7.56 4.60 4.58
N SER A 141 7.12 3.37 4.36
CA SER A 141 7.88 2.40 3.56
C SER A 141 7.79 2.61 2.05
N GLY A 142 6.88 3.46 1.57
CA GLY A 142 6.72 3.75 0.15
C GLY A 142 5.81 4.94 -0.13
N PRO A 143 5.58 5.26 -1.41
CA PRO A 143 4.75 6.38 -1.83
C PRO A 143 3.29 6.16 -1.41
N SER A 144 2.59 7.27 -1.20
CA SER A 144 1.13 7.28 -0.95
C SER A 144 0.31 7.75 -2.15
N GLU A 145 0.97 8.09 -3.27
CA GLU A 145 0.34 8.51 -4.52
C GLU A 145 0.86 7.70 -5.70
N ILE A 146 -0.07 7.18 -6.50
CA ILE A 146 0.18 6.49 -7.77
C ILE A 146 -0.62 7.20 -8.87
N ASN A 147 0.05 7.58 -9.94
CA ASN A 147 -0.58 8.09 -11.15
C ASN A 147 -0.32 7.12 -12.31
N VAL A 148 -1.37 6.70 -13.00
CA VAL A 148 -1.30 5.75 -14.11
C VAL A 148 -1.75 6.47 -15.37
N LEU A 149 -0.88 6.56 -16.37
CA LEU A 149 -1.22 7.13 -17.67
C LEU A 149 -1.43 6.01 -18.68
N LEU A 150 -2.67 5.83 -19.13
CA LEU A 150 -3.00 5.05 -20.32
C LEU A 150 -2.78 5.94 -21.54
N HIS A 151 -1.80 5.60 -22.38
CA HIS A 151 -1.44 6.44 -23.52
C HIS A 151 -2.52 6.41 -24.59
N GLY A 152 -2.82 7.61 -25.12
CA GLY A 152 -3.87 7.80 -26.14
C GLY A 152 -5.27 7.93 -25.54
N GLU A 153 -6.26 7.99 -26.42
CA GLU A 153 -7.66 8.02 -26.01
C GLU A 153 -8.12 6.65 -25.52
N SER A 154 -8.79 6.65 -24.37
CA SER A 154 -9.31 5.44 -23.75
C SER A 154 -10.80 5.54 -23.50
N ASP A 155 -11.49 4.48 -23.87
CA ASP A 155 -12.93 4.25 -23.71
C ASP A 155 -13.29 3.65 -22.34
N PHE A 156 -12.30 3.40 -21.47
CA PHE A 156 -12.55 2.91 -20.11
C PHE A 156 -13.45 3.89 -19.33
N VAL A 157 -14.47 3.33 -18.69
CA VAL A 157 -15.39 4.05 -17.82
C VAL A 157 -15.31 3.44 -16.42
N HIS A 158 -15.12 4.30 -15.42
CA HIS A 158 -15.18 3.90 -14.02
C HIS A 158 -16.63 3.65 -13.63
N VAL A 159 -16.92 2.43 -13.17
CA VAL A 159 -18.19 2.10 -12.53
C VAL A 159 -17.94 2.19 -11.03
N LEU A 160 -18.67 3.06 -10.34
CA LEU A 160 -18.56 3.26 -8.90
C LEU A 160 -18.71 1.90 -8.18
N GLY A 161 -17.62 1.43 -7.59
CA GLY A 161 -17.66 0.40 -6.56
C GLY A 161 -18.46 0.90 -5.36
N TYR A 162 -19.04 -0.02 -4.60
CA TYR A 162 -19.97 0.23 -3.48
C TYR A 162 -19.66 1.51 -2.69
N PRO A 163 -20.65 2.39 -2.42
CA PRO A 163 -20.43 3.62 -1.68
C PRO A 163 -19.98 3.28 -0.25
N MET A 164 -18.69 3.42 0.02
CA MET A 164 -18.17 3.25 1.37
C MET A 164 -18.45 4.51 2.20
N PRO A 165 -18.86 4.36 3.48
CA PRO A 165 -18.87 5.48 4.40
C PRO A 165 -17.45 6.02 4.54
N ARG A 166 -17.26 7.31 4.27
CA ARG A 166 -16.00 8.04 4.43
C ARG A 166 -15.27 7.57 5.69
N TRP A 167 -14.01 7.15 5.56
CA TRP A 167 -13.16 6.57 6.61
C TRP A 167 -13.15 7.36 7.94
N GLY A 168 -13.41 8.68 7.89
CA GLY A 168 -13.64 9.53 9.07
C GLY A 168 -14.85 9.15 9.95
N GLY A 169 -15.82 8.39 9.44
CA GLY A 169 -17.00 7.91 10.17
C GLY A 169 -16.68 6.76 11.14
N LEU A 170 -15.85 5.81 10.73
CA LEU A 170 -15.41 4.69 11.57
C LEU A 170 -14.50 5.15 12.73
N ARG A 171 -13.72 6.22 12.53
CA ARG A 171 -12.92 6.84 13.61
C ARG A 171 -13.79 7.45 14.73
N ARG A 172 -14.97 8.00 14.44
CA ARG A 172 -15.87 8.57 15.47
C ARG A 172 -16.46 7.50 16.37
N LEU A 173 -16.73 6.30 15.85
CA LEU A 173 -17.24 5.18 16.63
C LEU A 173 -16.14 4.55 17.51
N ARG A 174 -14.91 4.41 17.01
CA ARG A 174 -13.80 3.87 17.82
C ARG A 174 -13.27 4.86 18.88
N ARG A 175 -13.24 6.17 18.64
CA ARG A 175 -12.80 7.16 19.64
C ARG A 175 -13.79 7.36 20.79
N ARG A 176 -15.08 7.09 20.59
CA ARG A 176 -16.09 7.21 21.68
C ARG A 176 -16.05 6.06 22.68
N GLY A 177 -15.49 4.90 22.32
CA GLY A 177 -15.44 3.72 23.19
C GLY A 177 -14.28 3.67 24.19
N ARG A 178 -13.24 4.49 24.02
CA ARG A 178 -12.02 4.43 24.87
C ARG A 178 -11.98 5.38 26.07
N ASN A 179 -13.03 6.18 26.29
CA ASN A 179 -13.07 7.18 27.38
C ASN A 179 -13.91 6.79 28.61
N ARG A 180 -14.30 5.51 28.78
CA ARG A 180 -14.98 5.06 30.00
C ARG A 180 -14.56 3.66 30.44
N LEU A 181 -13.33 3.54 30.93
CA LEU A 181 -13.01 2.53 31.94
C LEU A 181 -12.19 3.23 33.04
N PRO A 182 -12.60 3.16 34.32
CA PRO A 182 -11.79 3.67 35.41
C PRO A 182 -10.51 2.83 35.48
N ARG A 183 -9.36 3.52 35.51
CA ARG A 183 -8.04 2.92 35.74
C ARG A 183 -8.05 2.24 37.11
N THR A 184 -8.10 0.91 37.14
CA THR A 184 -7.63 0.14 38.29
C THR A 184 -6.11 0.22 38.28
N GLN A 185 -5.51 0.92 39.24
CA GLN A 185 -4.06 0.88 39.46
C GLN A 185 -3.68 -0.54 39.92
N VAL A 186 -2.94 -1.27 39.09
CA VAL A 186 -2.20 -2.44 39.56
C VAL A 186 -0.87 -1.92 40.08
N ASN A 187 -0.72 -1.93 41.41
CA ASN A 187 0.50 -1.56 42.10
C ASN A 187 1.48 -2.74 41.98
N VAL A 188 2.45 -2.65 41.07
CA VAL A 188 3.55 -3.62 40.97
C VAL A 188 4.59 -3.21 42.01
N GLN A 189 4.51 -3.82 43.20
CA GLN A 189 5.61 -3.75 44.16
C GLN A 189 6.87 -4.37 43.54
N GLN A 190 7.98 -3.63 43.62
CA GLN A 190 9.31 -4.08 43.21
C GLN A 190 9.69 -5.37 43.94
N PRO A 191 10.35 -6.34 43.27
CA PRO A 191 10.81 -7.55 43.94
C PRO A 191 11.89 -7.20 44.97
N THR A 192 11.64 -7.61 46.22
CA THR A 192 12.55 -7.49 47.34
C THR A 192 13.78 -8.37 47.12
N ALA A 193 14.97 -7.81 47.33
CA ALA A 193 16.24 -8.51 47.24
C ALA A 193 16.28 -9.71 48.20
N ALA A 194 16.35 -10.93 47.65
CA ALA A 194 16.54 -12.14 48.43
C ALA A 194 18.04 -12.35 48.73
N ARG A 195 18.33 -12.53 50.02
CA ARG A 195 19.63 -12.82 50.62
C ARG A 195 20.31 -14.06 50.02
N ARG A 196 21.65 -13.98 49.86
CA ARG A 196 22.56 -15.10 49.66
C ARG A 196 22.58 -16.06 50.86
N ALA A 197 22.70 -17.37 50.58
CA ALA A 197 23.35 -18.40 51.41
C ALA A 197 23.64 -19.65 50.52
N PRO A 198 24.46 -20.64 50.94
CA PRO A 198 25.88 -20.76 50.59
C PRO A 198 26.21 -21.96 49.67
N GLU A 199 27.48 -22.00 49.22
CA GLU A 199 28.13 -23.08 48.44
C GLU A 199 27.78 -24.49 48.91
N GLU A 200 27.34 -25.32 47.96
CA GLU A 200 27.26 -26.77 48.11
C GLU A 200 28.21 -27.42 47.10
N ARG A 201 29.09 -28.28 47.62
CA ARG A 201 30.24 -28.90 46.94
C ARG A 201 29.82 -29.88 45.85
N GLU A 202 30.47 -29.77 44.69
CA GLU A 202 30.45 -30.74 43.59
C GLU A 202 31.14 -32.06 43.98
N PRO A 203 30.55 -33.25 43.72
CA PRO A 203 31.27 -34.52 43.73
C PRO A 203 31.80 -34.89 42.34
N ALA A 204 32.95 -35.56 42.35
CA ALA A 204 33.84 -35.84 41.21
C ALA A 204 33.26 -36.72 40.09
N LEU A 205 33.73 -36.44 38.86
CA LEU A 205 33.49 -37.19 37.63
C LEU A 205 34.15 -38.59 37.65
N PRO A 206 33.50 -39.66 37.15
CA PRO A 206 34.18 -40.92 36.86
C PRO A 206 34.83 -40.91 35.47
N GLY A 207 36.05 -41.43 35.43
CA GLY A 207 36.95 -41.42 34.27
C GLY A 207 36.57 -42.37 33.13
N VAL A 208 37.17 -42.07 31.98
CA VAL A 208 37.16 -42.88 30.76
C VAL A 208 38.52 -43.57 30.64
N ALA A 209 38.49 -44.89 30.46
CA ALA A 209 39.59 -45.78 30.04
C ALA A 209 38.90 -47.01 29.39
N PRO A 210 39.53 -47.78 28.49
CA PRO A 210 40.97 -48.03 28.35
C PRO A 210 41.66 -47.37 27.15
#